data_AF-A0A957CAJ3-F1
#
_entry.id   AF-A0A957CAJ3-F1
#
_cell.length_a   1.000
_cell.length_b   1.000
_cell.length_c   1.000
_cell.angle_alpha   90.00
_cell.angle_beta   90.00
_cell.angle_gamma   90.00
#
_symmetry.space_group_name_H-M   'P 1'
#
loop_
_entity.id
_entity.type
_entity.pdbx_description
1 polymer ?
#
loop_
_entity_poly.entity_id
_entity_poly.type
_entity_poly.pdbx_seq_one_letter_code
_entity_poly.pdbx_strand_id
1 'polypeptide(L)'
;MSKNLAAKIKKEFQRLNWVMIAIFLLLIVLMVTTFFVVYSVVFASPLLDWLPALAIAVISMFLTGIFAYAIIDRSSDRIQETTSQMVEAELHQLRAANNRAKSLQSMASVMRATLSFERVVEEALDVCSLAIEEMGIPRQSLVGAVFLFNGEDLIPVATRRFTAVDFDKQLQGKRGIVGSALTQAEPVTTDHPRQDPELRQFVAFHQCLTAACIPLRAGFQIFGAIVIGSDTAVKFDKEHFELFNGVADQAVIALQNAQLYQRLEAEKQRIIEADEEARKELARDLHDGPTQTIAAIAMRINFIRSLLSRDPEQALGELEKVEELAK
;
A
#
# COMPACT_ATOMS: atom_id res chain seq x y z
N MET A 1 -2.15 26.27 -2.96
CA MET A 1 -3.59 26.44 -3.27
C MET A 1 -4.44 26.89 -2.07
N SER A 2 -4.17 26.42 -0.84
CA SER A 2 -5.02 26.74 0.34
C SER A 2 -5.00 28.22 0.79
N LYS A 3 -3.87 28.95 0.64
CA LYS A 3 -3.77 30.36 1.06
C LYS A 3 -4.67 31.33 0.27
N ASN A 4 -4.81 31.12 -1.05
CA ASN A 4 -5.71 31.94 -1.88
C ASN A 4 -7.19 31.68 -1.57
N LEU A 5 -7.51 30.47 -1.11
CA LEU A 5 -8.88 30.07 -0.80
C LEU A 5 -9.33 30.63 0.56
N ALA A 6 -8.48 30.54 1.60
CA ALA A 6 -8.75 31.14 2.90
C ALA A 6 -8.93 32.66 2.84
N ALA A 7 -8.16 33.35 1.98
CA ALA A 7 -8.31 34.78 1.74
C ALA A 7 -9.66 35.11 1.08
N LYS A 8 -10.13 34.25 0.16
CA LYS A 8 -11.43 34.42 -0.51
C LYS A 8 -12.60 34.24 0.46
N ILE A 9 -12.52 33.27 1.36
CA ILE A 9 -13.52 33.01 2.42
C ILE A 9 -13.58 34.17 3.40
N LYS A 10 -12.44 34.64 3.91
CA LYS A 10 -12.38 35.78 4.83
C LYS A 10 -12.98 37.05 4.21
N LYS A 11 -12.76 37.25 2.91
CA LYS A 11 -13.28 38.40 2.17
C LYS A 11 -14.81 38.35 2.02
N GLU A 12 -15.38 37.19 1.71
CA GLU A 12 -16.84 37.04 1.61
C GLU A 12 -17.52 37.13 2.99
N PHE A 13 -16.92 36.55 4.04
CA PHE A 13 -17.44 36.67 5.40
C PHE A 13 -17.40 38.12 5.91
N GLN A 14 -16.33 38.86 5.62
CA GLN A 14 -16.26 40.29 5.93
C GLN A 14 -17.33 41.09 5.17
N ARG A 15 -17.56 40.82 3.89
CA ARG A 15 -18.63 41.48 3.12
C ARG A 15 -20.01 41.24 3.74
N LEU A 16 -20.29 40.01 4.14
CA LEU A 16 -21.56 39.65 4.77
C LEU A 16 -21.75 40.39 6.10
N ASN A 17 -20.70 40.46 6.92
CA ASN A 17 -20.74 41.15 8.20
C ASN A 17 -21.01 42.66 8.02
N TRP A 18 -20.35 43.30 7.04
CA TRP A 18 -20.62 44.70 6.71
C TRP A 18 -22.05 44.95 6.24
N VAL A 19 -22.62 44.03 5.44
CA VAL A 19 -24.01 44.10 5.00
C VAL A 19 -24.97 43.95 6.18
N MET A 20 -24.73 42.99 7.08
CA MET A 20 -25.56 42.82 8.28
C MET A 20 -25.50 44.03 9.21
N ILE A 21 -24.30 44.60 9.44
CA ILE A 21 -24.12 45.81 10.24
C ILE A 21 -24.86 46.99 9.60
N ALA A 22 -24.77 47.16 8.27
CA ALA A 22 -25.47 48.23 7.57
C ALA A 22 -27.00 48.10 7.69
N ILE A 23 -27.53 46.89 7.58
CA ILE A 23 -28.97 46.61 7.78
C ILE A 23 -29.39 46.88 9.23
N PHE A 24 -28.59 46.44 10.20
CA PHE A 24 -28.86 46.67 11.62
C PHE A 24 -28.87 48.16 11.96
N LEU A 25 -27.93 48.93 11.42
CA LEU A 25 -27.90 50.39 11.56
C LEU A 25 -29.11 51.05 10.89
N LEU A 26 -29.48 50.62 9.68
CA LEU A 26 -30.67 51.12 8.98
C LEU A 26 -31.96 50.84 9.77
N LEU A 27 -32.07 49.64 10.37
CA LEU A 27 -33.16 49.26 11.26
C LEU A 27 -33.23 50.15 12.50
N ILE A 28 -32.09 50.42 13.15
CA ILE A 28 -32.03 51.33 14.30
C ILE A 28 -32.48 52.73 13.90
N VAL A 29 -31.97 53.27 12.79
CA VAL A 29 -32.36 54.60 12.32
C VAL A 29 -33.87 54.66 12.07
N LEU A 30 -34.42 53.66 11.39
CA LEU A 30 -35.84 53.59 11.08
C LEU A 30 -36.69 53.50 12.36
N MET A 31 -36.28 52.67 13.32
CA MET A 31 -36.93 52.55 14.64
C MET A 31 -36.88 53.87 15.43
N VAL A 32 -35.74 54.55 15.44
CA VAL A 32 -35.59 55.84 16.13
C VAL A 32 -36.45 56.91 15.44
N THR A 33 -36.48 56.95 14.11
CA THR A 33 -37.33 57.90 13.39
C THR A 33 -38.82 57.65 13.62
N THR A 34 -39.26 56.38 13.63
CA THR A 34 -40.66 56.05 13.96
C THR A 34 -40.98 56.37 15.40
N PHE A 35 -40.07 56.12 16.35
CA PHE A 35 -40.24 56.52 17.74
C PHE A 35 -40.43 58.03 17.89
N PHE A 36 -39.59 58.84 17.25
CA PHE A 36 -39.71 60.30 17.29
C PHE A 36 -40.99 60.80 16.64
N VAL A 37 -41.40 60.23 15.51
CA VAL A 37 -42.68 60.57 14.85
C VAL A 37 -43.85 60.21 15.77
N VAL A 38 -43.89 59.00 16.31
CA VAL A 38 -44.95 58.57 17.24
C VAL A 38 -44.95 59.44 18.51
N TYR A 39 -43.80 59.70 19.11
CA TYR A 39 -43.67 60.57 20.27
C TYR A 39 -44.20 61.99 19.99
N SER A 40 -43.83 62.56 18.84
CA SER A 40 -44.28 63.89 18.44
C SER A 40 -45.79 63.97 18.21
N VAL A 41 -46.41 62.91 17.68
CA VAL A 41 -47.85 62.88 17.41
C VAL A 41 -48.66 62.56 18.68
N VAL A 42 -48.23 61.59 19.48
CA VAL A 42 -48.94 61.15 20.70
C VAL A 42 -48.97 62.23 21.78
N PHE A 43 -47.89 63.01 21.91
CA PHE A 43 -47.81 64.05 22.94
C PHE A 43 -48.28 65.44 22.48
N ALA A 44 -48.54 65.66 21.18
CA ALA A 44 -48.91 66.97 20.65
C ALA A 44 -50.37 67.11 20.18
N SER A 45 -51.12 66.03 19.91
CA SER A 45 -52.50 66.13 19.39
C SER A 45 -53.49 65.09 19.98
N PRO A 46 -54.81 65.41 20.04
CA PRO A 46 -55.81 64.49 20.58
C PRO A 46 -56.06 63.25 19.71
N LEU A 47 -56.44 62.16 20.39
CA LEU A 47 -56.48 60.72 20.06
C LEU A 47 -56.95 60.19 18.69
N LEU A 48 -57.17 60.97 17.62
CA LEU A 48 -57.61 60.44 16.31
C LEU A 48 -56.56 60.56 15.17
N ASP A 49 -55.53 61.39 15.33
CA ASP A 49 -54.53 61.66 14.27
C ASP A 49 -53.32 60.70 14.23
N TRP A 50 -53.20 59.76 15.17
CA TRP A 50 -52.04 58.85 15.30
C TRP A 50 -52.19 57.53 14.54
N LEU A 51 -53.40 57.16 14.10
CA LEU A 51 -53.67 55.92 13.36
C LEU A 51 -52.82 55.76 12.09
N PRO A 52 -52.65 56.80 11.23
CA PRO A 52 -51.81 56.68 10.03
C PRO A 52 -50.33 56.48 10.37
N ALA A 53 -49.83 57.15 11.41
CA ALA A 53 -48.44 57.03 11.85
C ALA A 53 -48.14 55.63 12.39
N LEU A 54 -49.08 55.04 13.15
CA LEU A 54 -48.95 53.66 13.63
C LEU A 54 -48.99 52.65 12.47
N ALA A 55 -49.88 52.85 11.49
CA ALA A 55 -49.94 51.99 10.31
C ALA A 55 -48.63 52.01 9.52
N ILE A 56 -48.03 53.18 9.30
CA ILE A 56 -46.73 53.33 8.63
C ILE A 56 -45.63 52.63 9.42
N ALA A 57 -45.60 52.79 10.75
CA ALA A 57 -44.61 52.14 11.60
C ALA A 57 -44.69 50.61 11.52
N VAL A 58 -45.90 50.05 11.62
CA VAL A 58 -46.13 48.61 11.52
C VAL A 58 -45.74 48.09 10.13
N ILE A 59 -46.16 48.76 9.06
CA ILE A 59 -45.81 48.39 7.68
C ILE A 59 -44.29 48.41 7.48
N SER A 60 -43.60 49.42 8.00
CA SER A 60 -42.15 49.53 7.89
C SER A 60 -41.42 48.42 8.67
N MET A 61 -41.95 48.00 9.82
CA MET A 61 -41.43 46.88 10.61
C MET A 61 -41.57 45.54 9.86
N PHE A 62 -42.72 45.30 9.22
CA PHE A 62 -42.93 44.11 8.41
C PHE A 62 -42.07 44.08 7.14
N LEU A 63 -41.98 45.21 6.42
CA LEU A 63 -41.13 45.33 5.22
C LEU A 63 -39.66 45.09 5.52
N THR A 64 -39.16 45.61 6.64
CA THR A 64 -37.77 45.38 7.07
C THR A 64 -37.53 43.94 7.50
N GLY A 65 -38.48 43.30 8.20
CA GLY A 65 -38.40 41.87 8.52
C GLY A 65 -38.36 40.98 7.28
N ILE A 66 -39.22 41.25 6.29
CA ILE A 66 -39.26 40.50 5.02
C ILE A 66 -37.95 40.70 4.24
N PHE A 67 -37.44 41.93 4.19
CA PHE A 67 -36.18 42.24 3.50
C PHE A 67 -34.97 41.57 4.17
N ALA A 68 -34.92 41.58 5.51
CA ALA A 68 -33.88 40.88 6.28
C ALA A 68 -33.95 39.36 6.03
N TYR A 69 -35.15 38.77 6.07
CA TYR A 69 -35.35 37.35 5.79
C TYR A 69 -34.90 36.98 4.37
N ALA A 70 -35.31 37.73 3.34
CA ALA A 70 -34.95 37.45 1.94
C ALA A 70 -33.44 37.54 1.67
N ILE A 71 -32.71 38.38 2.40
CA ILE A 71 -31.25 38.47 2.29
C ILE A 71 -30.56 37.30 3.01
N ILE A 72 -31.02 36.97 4.22
CA ILE A 72 -30.48 35.84 5.00
C ILE A 72 -30.67 34.54 4.21
N ASP A 73 -31.86 34.32 3.67
CA ASP A 73 -32.22 33.14 2.86
C ASP A 73 -31.33 33.02 1.61
N ARG A 74 -31.20 34.09 0.80
CA ARG A 74 -30.29 34.10 -0.36
C ARG A 74 -28.82 33.90 0.00
N SER A 75 -28.39 34.35 1.17
CA SER A 75 -27.01 34.16 1.62
C SER A 75 -26.74 32.73 2.07
N SER A 76 -27.75 32.08 2.67
CA SER A 76 -27.66 30.70 3.15
C SER A 76 -27.45 29.72 2.00
N ASP A 77 -28.20 29.85 0.91
CA ASP A 77 -28.08 28.98 -0.26
C ASP A 77 -26.68 29.01 -0.87
N ARG A 78 -26.11 30.22 -1.04
CA ARG A 78 -24.75 30.38 -1.58
C ARG A 78 -23.68 29.82 -0.67
N ILE A 79 -23.86 29.96 0.65
CA ILE A 79 -22.91 29.42 1.64
C ILE A 79 -22.99 27.90 1.62
N GLN A 80 -24.19 27.32 1.56
CA GLN A 80 -24.38 25.88 1.54
C GLN A 80 -23.81 25.26 0.26
N GLU A 81 -24.01 25.88 -0.89
CA GLU A 81 -23.47 25.43 -2.17
C GLU A 81 -21.93 25.52 -2.19
N THR A 82 -21.36 26.65 -1.74
CA THR A 82 -19.90 26.83 -1.68
C THR A 82 -19.25 25.88 -0.68
N THR A 83 -19.89 25.65 0.47
CA THR A 83 -19.40 24.73 1.50
C THR A 83 -19.49 23.29 1.03
N SER A 84 -20.57 22.89 0.36
CA SER A 84 -20.74 21.55 -0.19
C SER A 84 -19.70 21.27 -1.29
N GLN A 85 -19.51 22.21 -2.22
CA GLN A 85 -18.46 22.12 -3.24
C GLN A 85 -17.06 22.04 -2.63
N MET A 86 -16.80 22.75 -1.53
CA MET A 86 -15.51 22.70 -0.84
C MET A 86 -15.28 21.36 -0.14
N VAL A 87 -16.28 20.86 0.59
CA VAL A 87 -16.23 19.54 1.25
C VAL A 87 -16.04 18.45 0.21
N GLU A 88 -16.74 18.49 -0.92
CA GLU A 88 -16.58 17.51 -2.00
C GLU A 88 -15.19 17.60 -2.65
N ALA A 89 -14.67 18.81 -2.90
CA ALA A 89 -13.33 18.99 -3.46
C ALA A 89 -12.24 18.51 -2.49
N GLU A 90 -12.36 18.79 -1.20
CA GLU A 90 -11.43 18.35 -0.17
C GLU A 90 -11.52 16.83 0.02
N LEU A 91 -12.73 16.26 0.05
CA LEU A 91 -12.95 14.82 0.12
C LEU A 91 -12.40 14.10 -1.12
N HIS A 92 -12.54 14.69 -2.30
CA HIS A 92 -11.96 14.15 -3.55
C HIS A 92 -10.43 14.24 -3.53
N GLN A 93 -9.85 15.32 -3.00
CA GLN A 93 -8.40 15.43 -2.80
C GLN A 93 -7.90 14.42 -1.76
N LEU A 94 -8.61 14.24 -0.65
CA LEU A 94 -8.27 13.28 0.39
C LEU A 94 -8.39 11.85 -0.13
N ARG A 95 -9.43 11.52 -0.90
CA ARG A 95 -9.59 10.23 -1.58
C ARG A 95 -8.50 10.01 -2.62
N ALA A 96 -8.14 11.02 -3.40
CA ALA A 96 -7.05 10.91 -4.36
C ALA A 96 -5.68 10.75 -3.66
N ALA A 97 -5.44 11.46 -2.56
CA ALA A 97 -4.24 11.33 -1.74
C ALA A 97 -4.19 9.97 -1.04
N ASN A 98 -5.32 9.47 -0.52
CA ASN A 98 -5.43 8.16 0.11
C ASN A 98 -5.33 7.03 -0.93
N ASN A 99 -5.91 7.18 -2.12
CA ASN A 99 -5.74 6.23 -3.22
C ASN A 99 -4.30 6.24 -3.74
N ARG A 100 -3.65 7.39 -3.83
CA ARG A 100 -2.21 7.48 -4.12
C ARG A 100 -1.39 6.84 -3.00
N ALA A 101 -1.73 7.06 -1.74
CA ALA A 101 -1.06 6.44 -0.60
C ALA A 101 -1.27 4.92 -0.60
N LYS A 102 -2.47 4.43 -0.93
CA LYS A 102 -2.79 3.01 -1.11
C LYS A 102 -2.06 2.42 -2.31
N SER A 103 -2.01 3.11 -3.44
CA SER A 103 -1.24 2.66 -4.60
C SER A 103 0.26 2.68 -4.33
N LEU A 104 0.78 3.69 -3.62
CA LEU A 104 2.17 3.72 -3.13
C LEU A 104 2.41 2.62 -2.10
N GLN A 105 1.44 2.31 -1.24
CA GLN A 105 1.52 1.23 -0.25
C GLN A 105 1.43 -0.14 -0.93
N SER A 106 0.64 -0.30 -1.99
CA SER A 106 0.54 -1.52 -2.79
C SER A 106 1.77 -1.70 -3.68
N MET A 107 2.29 -0.62 -4.29
CA MET A 107 3.57 -0.63 -5.00
C MET A 107 4.71 -0.86 -4.02
N ALA A 108 4.69 -0.26 -2.82
CA ALA A 108 5.65 -0.54 -1.76
C ALA A 108 5.43 -1.91 -1.14
N SER A 109 4.25 -2.53 -1.22
CA SER A 109 3.99 -3.90 -0.74
C SER A 109 4.49 -4.92 -1.76
N VAL A 110 4.20 -4.69 -3.04
CA VAL A 110 4.76 -5.45 -4.16
C VAL A 110 6.26 -5.24 -4.23
N MET A 111 6.77 -4.02 -4.11
CA MET A 111 8.20 -3.70 -3.94
C MET A 111 8.75 -4.11 -2.58
N ARG A 112 7.97 -4.34 -1.52
CA ARG A 112 8.47 -4.99 -0.28
C ARG A 112 8.57 -6.49 -0.46
N ALA A 113 7.78 -7.05 -1.37
CA ALA A 113 7.87 -8.44 -1.83
C ALA A 113 8.90 -8.64 -2.96
N THR A 114 9.24 -7.59 -3.73
CA THR A 114 10.24 -7.59 -4.83
C THR A 114 11.49 -6.75 -4.56
N LEU A 115 11.59 -6.02 -3.45
CA LEU A 115 12.88 -5.65 -2.86
C LEU A 115 13.45 -6.98 -2.41
N SER A 116 14.21 -7.52 -3.33
CA SER A 116 15.17 -8.58 -3.18
C SER A 116 15.59 -8.63 -1.71
N PHE A 117 15.30 -9.74 -1.04
CA PHE A 117 15.81 -10.02 0.30
C PHE A 117 17.29 -9.58 0.41
N GLU A 118 18.03 -9.75 -0.69
CA GLU A 118 19.36 -9.24 -1.02
C GLU A 118 19.57 -7.77 -0.63
N ARG A 119 18.66 -6.85 -0.97
CA ARG A 119 18.78 -5.44 -0.58
C ARG A 119 18.61 -5.28 0.93
N VAL A 120 17.69 -6.01 1.56
CA VAL A 120 17.47 -5.89 3.00
C VAL A 120 18.69 -6.38 3.78
N VAL A 121 19.34 -7.45 3.34
CA VAL A 121 20.58 -7.93 3.99
C VAL A 121 21.78 -7.03 3.71
N GLU A 122 21.85 -6.37 2.56
CA GLU A 122 22.86 -5.33 2.31
C GLU A 122 22.66 -4.12 3.22
N GLU A 123 21.43 -3.62 3.33
CA GLU A 123 21.08 -2.49 4.20
C GLU A 123 21.31 -2.85 5.68
N ALA A 124 21.10 -4.12 6.06
CA ALA A 124 21.40 -4.60 7.41
C ALA A 124 22.89 -4.42 7.77
N LEU A 125 23.79 -4.76 6.85
CA LEU A 125 25.23 -4.53 7.04
C LEU A 125 25.57 -3.03 7.05
N ASP A 126 24.84 -2.20 6.30
CA ASP A 126 25.04 -0.75 6.33
C ASP A 126 24.61 -0.13 7.66
N VAL A 127 23.48 -0.56 8.25
CA VAL A 127 23.09 -0.13 9.59
C VAL A 127 24.13 -0.56 10.63
N CYS A 128 24.65 -1.78 10.52
CA CYS A 128 25.74 -2.23 11.40
C CYS A 128 27.01 -1.38 11.22
N SER A 129 27.30 -0.97 9.99
CA SER A 129 28.43 -0.09 9.67
C SER A 129 28.28 1.28 10.32
N LEU A 130 27.07 1.86 10.27
CA LEU A 130 26.75 3.15 10.88
C LEU A 130 26.86 3.08 12.41
N ALA A 131 26.38 2.00 13.03
CA ALA A 131 26.51 1.82 14.48
C ALA A 131 27.97 1.80 14.94
N ILE A 132 28.86 1.17 14.17
CA ILE A 132 30.30 1.17 14.48
C ILE A 132 30.92 2.56 14.24
N GLU A 133 30.45 3.29 13.22
CA GLU A 133 30.89 4.66 12.95
C GLU A 133 30.54 5.62 14.10
N GLU A 134 29.38 5.46 14.73
CA GLU A 134 28.99 6.22 15.93
C GLU A 134 29.91 5.94 17.14
N MET A 135 30.55 4.78 17.19
CA MET A 135 31.57 4.46 18.21
C MET A 135 32.95 5.10 17.91
N GLY A 136 33.06 5.93 16.86
CA GLY A 136 34.30 6.58 16.45
C GLY A 136 35.25 5.68 15.66
N ILE A 137 34.78 4.54 15.18
CA ILE A 137 35.55 3.61 14.37
C ILE A 137 35.24 3.89 12.89
N PRO A 138 36.24 4.03 12.01
CA PRO A 138 35.97 4.28 10.60
C PRO A 138 35.05 3.20 10.01
N ARG A 139 34.04 3.61 9.22
CA ARG A 139 33.15 2.66 8.53
C ARG A 139 33.90 1.60 7.71
N GLN A 140 35.08 1.96 7.24
CA GLN A 140 36.00 1.12 6.48
C GLN A 140 36.56 -0.04 7.30
N SER A 141 36.61 0.06 8.63
CA SER A 141 37.10 -0.98 9.54
C SER A 141 36.13 -2.16 9.68
N LEU A 142 34.86 -2.00 9.29
CA LEU A 142 33.88 -3.08 9.35
C LEU A 142 34.15 -4.13 8.26
N VAL A 143 34.34 -5.36 8.70
CA VAL A 143 34.18 -6.58 7.90
C VAL A 143 32.85 -7.20 8.29
N GLY A 144 32.03 -7.64 7.35
CA GLY A 144 30.74 -8.22 7.71
C GLY A 144 30.20 -9.17 6.66
N ALA A 145 29.39 -10.11 7.10
CA ALA A 145 28.63 -10.96 6.20
C ALA A 145 27.32 -11.39 6.82
N VAL A 146 26.30 -11.49 5.96
CA VAL A 146 25.07 -12.20 6.27
C VAL A 146 25.20 -13.61 5.71
N PHE A 147 25.04 -14.59 6.59
CA PHE A 147 25.04 -16.00 6.28
C PHE A 147 23.62 -16.55 6.36
N LEU A 148 23.19 -17.30 5.35
CA LEU A 148 21.91 -18.00 5.34
C LEU A 148 22.09 -19.49 5.12
N PHE A 149 21.17 -20.28 5.66
CA PHE A 149 21.15 -21.71 5.40
C PHE A 149 20.79 -22.03 3.95
N ASN A 150 21.63 -22.85 3.33
CA ASN A 150 21.38 -23.54 2.08
C ASN A 150 21.56 -25.04 2.31
N GLY A 151 20.46 -25.74 2.60
CA GLY A 151 20.52 -27.11 3.12
C GLY A 151 20.98 -27.11 4.59
N GLU A 152 22.05 -27.84 4.89
CA GLU A 152 22.63 -27.90 6.24
C GLU A 152 23.72 -26.86 6.50
N ASP A 153 24.26 -26.26 5.45
CA ASP A 153 25.40 -25.33 5.53
C ASP A 153 24.95 -23.88 5.34
N LEU A 154 25.74 -22.97 5.89
CA LEU A 154 25.59 -21.52 5.82
C LEU A 154 26.48 -20.95 4.72
N ILE A 155 25.86 -20.21 3.80
CA ILE A 155 26.54 -19.53 2.71
C ILE A 155 26.49 -18.00 2.90
N PRO A 156 27.55 -17.26 2.55
CA PRO A 156 27.50 -15.81 2.55
C PRO A 156 26.59 -15.32 1.41
N VAL A 157 25.59 -14.51 1.74
CA VAL A 157 24.64 -13.94 0.77
C VAL A 157 24.77 -12.43 0.59
N ALA A 158 25.35 -11.75 1.58
CA ALA A 158 25.75 -10.35 1.51
C ALA A 158 27.03 -10.17 2.30
N THR A 159 27.96 -9.37 1.79
CA THR A 159 29.29 -9.22 2.39
C THR A 159 29.79 -7.77 2.35
N ARG A 160 30.73 -7.47 3.24
CA ARG A 160 31.53 -6.24 3.31
C ARG A 160 32.98 -6.65 3.56
N ARG A 161 33.88 -6.20 2.68
CA ARG A 161 35.33 -6.49 2.69
C ARG A 161 35.70 -7.98 2.57
N PHE A 162 34.82 -8.80 2.02
CA PHE A 162 35.16 -10.17 1.64
C PHE A 162 36.01 -10.17 0.36
N THR A 163 36.91 -11.15 0.27
CA THR A 163 37.73 -11.35 -0.93
C THR A 163 37.10 -12.39 -1.85
N ALA A 164 37.55 -12.49 -3.11
CA ALA A 164 37.03 -13.48 -4.06
C ALA A 164 37.09 -14.92 -3.51
N VAL A 165 38.15 -15.26 -2.76
CA VAL A 165 38.33 -16.58 -2.15
C VAL A 165 37.40 -16.88 -0.97
N ASP A 166 36.68 -15.87 -0.48
CA ASP A 166 35.76 -16.00 0.65
C ASP A 166 34.33 -16.33 0.21
N PHE A 167 33.96 -16.06 -1.05
CA PHE A 167 32.60 -16.30 -1.56
C PHE A 167 32.26 -17.80 -1.74
N ASP A 168 33.25 -18.63 -2.03
CA ASP A 168 33.05 -20.07 -2.24
C ASP A 168 33.04 -20.87 -0.91
N LYS A 169 33.25 -20.21 0.22
CA LYS A 169 33.34 -20.87 1.52
C LYS A 169 31.97 -21.01 2.17
N GLN A 170 31.80 -22.12 2.89
CA GLN A 170 30.58 -22.46 3.60
C GLN A 170 30.90 -22.76 5.06
N LEU A 171 29.95 -22.48 5.95
CA LEU A 171 30.04 -22.78 7.36
C LEU A 171 29.03 -23.85 7.75
N GLN A 172 29.42 -24.75 8.64
CA GLN A 172 28.46 -25.69 9.21
C GLN A 172 27.56 -25.03 10.25
N GLY A 173 28.00 -23.92 10.87
CA GLY A 173 27.26 -23.25 11.94
C GLY A 173 27.16 -24.09 13.20
N LYS A 174 28.16 -24.92 13.50
CA LYS A 174 28.16 -25.88 14.63
C LYS A 174 29.26 -25.60 15.64
N ARG A 175 30.23 -24.74 15.30
CA ARG A 175 31.39 -24.43 16.15
C ARG A 175 31.63 -22.92 16.23
N GLY A 176 32.48 -22.52 17.17
CA GLY A 176 32.85 -21.13 17.33
C GLY A 176 31.69 -20.23 17.75
N ILE A 177 31.83 -18.93 17.48
CA ILE A 177 30.79 -17.95 17.81
C ILE A 177 29.50 -18.17 17.00
N VAL A 178 29.62 -18.61 15.74
CA VAL A 178 28.46 -18.84 14.86
C VAL A 178 27.62 -19.99 15.39
N GLY A 179 28.24 -21.15 15.68
CA GLY A 179 27.51 -22.26 16.28
C GLY A 179 26.93 -21.94 17.66
N SER A 180 27.63 -21.14 18.47
CA SER A 180 27.13 -20.71 19.79
C SER A 180 25.90 -19.81 19.65
N ALA A 181 25.96 -18.80 18.77
CA ALA A 181 24.86 -17.86 18.53
C ALA A 181 23.62 -18.55 17.95
N LEU A 182 23.82 -19.51 17.04
CA LEU A 182 22.72 -20.29 16.46
C LEU A 182 22.10 -21.24 17.49
N THR A 183 22.91 -21.90 18.32
CA THR A 183 22.38 -22.83 19.33
C THR A 183 21.64 -22.11 20.45
N GLN A 184 22.18 -20.98 20.91
CA GLN A 184 21.62 -20.21 22.02
C GLN A 184 20.52 -19.23 21.57
N ALA A 185 20.44 -18.94 20.26
CA ALA A 185 19.54 -17.94 19.70
C ALA A 185 19.76 -16.53 20.27
N GLU A 186 20.97 -16.25 20.74
CA GLU A 186 21.42 -14.98 21.33
C GLU A 186 22.70 -14.47 20.64
N PRO A 187 22.95 -13.15 20.65
CA PRO A 187 24.20 -12.59 20.12
C PRO A 187 25.43 -13.06 20.91
N VAL A 188 26.51 -13.38 20.20
CA VAL A 188 27.78 -13.83 20.80
C VAL A 188 28.95 -13.02 20.24
N THR A 189 29.91 -12.65 21.09
CA THR A 189 31.12 -11.92 20.71
C THR A 189 32.39 -12.73 20.91
N THR A 190 33.46 -12.32 20.23
CA THR A 190 34.83 -12.80 20.44
C THR A 190 35.84 -11.69 20.22
N ASP A 191 36.88 -11.67 21.05
CA ASP A 191 38.04 -10.79 20.92
C ASP A 191 39.17 -11.43 20.10
N HIS A 192 38.97 -12.65 19.58
CA HIS A 192 39.95 -13.37 18.77
C HIS A 192 39.31 -14.06 17.53
N PRO A 193 38.72 -13.31 16.58
CA PRO A 193 38.08 -13.89 15.38
C PRO A 193 39.00 -14.82 14.58
N ARG A 194 40.31 -14.52 14.53
CA ARG A 194 41.30 -15.35 13.81
C ARG A 194 41.49 -16.74 14.41
N GLN A 195 41.20 -16.92 15.70
CA GLN A 195 41.33 -18.22 16.38
C GLN A 195 40.00 -19.00 16.37
N ASP A 196 38.90 -18.36 15.99
CA ASP A 196 37.59 -18.99 15.92
C ASP A 196 37.57 -20.11 14.86
N PRO A 197 37.08 -21.32 15.18
CA PRO A 197 37.09 -22.47 14.26
C PRO A 197 36.40 -22.24 12.91
N GLU A 198 35.38 -21.38 12.89
CA GLU A 198 34.58 -21.07 11.69
C GLU A 198 35.07 -19.77 11.04
N LEU A 199 35.23 -18.67 11.79
CA LEU A 199 35.64 -17.39 11.19
C LEU A 199 37.05 -17.42 10.61
N ARG A 200 37.98 -18.20 11.16
CA ARG A 200 39.34 -18.35 10.62
C ARG A 200 39.38 -18.87 9.18
N GLN A 201 38.29 -19.47 8.71
CA GLN A 201 38.19 -19.96 7.34
C GLN A 201 38.16 -18.80 6.34
N PHE A 202 37.62 -17.63 6.72
CA PHE A 202 37.54 -16.46 5.85
C PHE A 202 38.75 -15.53 6.05
N VAL A 203 39.38 -15.14 4.95
CA VAL A 203 40.54 -14.23 4.97
C VAL A 203 40.13 -12.85 5.49
N ALA A 204 38.90 -12.43 5.17
CA ALA A 204 38.32 -11.18 5.63
C ALA A 204 38.41 -10.98 7.15
N PHE A 205 38.20 -12.04 7.95
CA PHE A 205 38.21 -11.95 9.42
C PHE A 205 39.60 -12.10 10.05
N HIS A 206 40.67 -12.35 9.27
CA HIS A 206 42.02 -12.58 9.82
C HIS A 206 42.64 -11.35 10.48
N GLN A 207 42.28 -10.16 10.02
CA GLN A 207 42.74 -8.89 10.58
C GLN A 207 41.80 -8.33 11.65
N CYS A 208 40.64 -8.96 11.86
CA CYS A 208 39.69 -8.50 12.87
C CYS A 208 40.21 -8.80 14.28
N LEU A 209 40.14 -7.79 15.14
CA LEU A 209 40.42 -7.90 16.56
C LEU A 209 39.16 -8.29 17.33
N THR A 210 37.98 -7.85 16.92
CA THR A 210 36.71 -8.22 17.59
C THR A 210 35.68 -8.61 16.55
N ALA A 211 34.81 -9.56 16.88
CA ALA A 211 33.66 -9.92 16.08
C ALA A 211 32.43 -10.19 16.95
N ALA A 212 31.26 -9.95 16.38
CA ALA A 212 29.97 -10.32 16.93
C ALA A 212 29.19 -11.14 15.91
N CYS A 213 28.44 -12.13 16.40
CA CYS A 213 27.52 -12.94 15.61
C CYS A 213 26.11 -12.73 16.16
N ILE A 214 25.20 -12.30 15.31
CA ILE A 214 23.80 -12.03 15.62
C ILE A 214 22.94 -13.05 14.86
N PRO A 215 22.18 -13.92 15.54
CA PRO A 215 21.38 -14.93 14.86
C PRO A 215 20.16 -14.29 14.17
N LEU A 216 19.87 -14.74 12.96
CA LEU A 216 18.65 -14.39 12.22
C LEU A 216 17.55 -15.38 12.58
N ARG A 217 16.60 -14.99 13.42
CA ARG A 217 15.53 -15.90 13.88
C ARG A 217 14.13 -15.29 13.81
N ALA A 218 13.13 -16.14 13.60
CA ALA A 218 11.71 -15.83 13.82
C ALA A 218 11.11 -16.89 14.74
N GLY A 219 10.73 -16.51 15.96
CA GLY A 219 10.27 -17.47 16.96
C GLY A 219 11.34 -18.54 17.24
N PHE A 220 11.01 -19.80 16.95
CA PHE A 220 11.91 -20.96 17.09
C PHE A 220 12.67 -21.33 15.82
N GLN A 221 12.43 -20.64 14.71
CA GLN A 221 13.09 -20.92 13.44
C GLN A 221 14.31 -20.00 13.26
N ILE A 222 15.45 -20.59 12.91
CA ILE A 222 16.68 -19.88 12.62
C ILE A 222 16.94 -19.94 11.12
N PHE A 223 17.20 -18.78 10.52
CA PHE A 223 17.42 -18.61 9.10
C PHE A 223 18.91 -18.47 8.75
N GLY A 224 19.73 -18.09 9.73
CA GLY A 224 21.17 -17.90 9.57
C GLY A 224 21.74 -16.96 10.62
N ALA A 225 22.76 -16.20 10.27
CA ALA A 225 23.39 -15.24 11.17
C ALA A 225 24.03 -14.06 10.42
N ILE A 226 24.07 -12.90 11.06
CA ILE A 226 24.89 -11.75 10.68
C ILE A 226 26.18 -11.83 11.49
N VAL A 227 27.33 -11.83 10.82
CA VAL A 227 28.64 -11.72 11.47
C VAL A 227 29.23 -10.37 11.12
N ILE A 228 29.59 -9.61 12.14
CA ILE A 228 30.30 -8.34 12.03
C ILE A 228 31.65 -8.47 12.73
N GLY A 229 32.69 -7.94 12.10
CA GLY A 229 34.06 -7.92 12.58
C GLY A 229 34.67 -6.55 12.39
N SER A 230 35.64 -6.20 13.23
CA SER A 230 36.37 -4.94 13.14
C SER A 230 37.86 -5.19 13.30
N ASP A 231 38.68 -4.53 12.48
CA ASP A 231 40.15 -4.48 12.63
C ASP A 231 40.61 -3.61 13.81
N THR A 232 39.68 -2.93 14.46
CA THR A 232 39.88 -2.18 15.71
C THR A 232 39.16 -2.89 16.86
N ALA A 233 39.70 -2.86 18.07
CA ALA A 233 39.03 -3.47 19.23
C ALA A 233 37.75 -2.72 19.58
N VAL A 234 36.60 -3.40 19.52
CA VAL A 234 35.27 -2.84 19.78
C VAL A 234 34.61 -3.55 20.96
N LYS A 235 34.01 -2.78 21.87
CA LYS A 235 33.17 -3.33 22.93
C LYS A 235 31.70 -3.04 22.61
N PHE A 236 31.00 -4.05 22.10
CA PHE A 236 29.56 -3.97 21.87
C PHE A 236 28.83 -3.99 23.21
N ASP A 237 28.07 -2.94 23.51
CA ASP A 237 27.17 -2.88 24.65
C ASP A 237 25.75 -3.37 24.29
N LYS A 238 24.85 -3.26 25.27
CA LYS A 238 23.46 -3.69 25.12
C LYS A 238 22.69 -2.88 24.06
N GLU A 239 22.91 -1.58 23.95
CA GLU A 239 22.21 -0.72 23.00
C GLU A 239 22.57 -1.10 21.56
N HIS A 240 23.85 -1.44 21.32
CA HIS A 240 24.29 -1.95 20.02
C HIS A 240 23.63 -3.29 19.67
N PHE A 241 23.52 -4.22 20.62
CA PHE A 241 22.81 -5.48 20.38
C PHE A 241 21.31 -5.29 20.17
N GLU A 242 20.67 -4.35 20.86
CA GLU A 242 19.27 -4.01 20.61
C GLU A 242 19.07 -3.51 19.17
N LEU A 243 19.98 -2.65 18.67
CA LEU A 243 19.98 -2.21 17.29
C LEU A 243 20.22 -3.37 16.30
N PHE A 244 21.26 -4.19 16.52
CA PHE A 244 21.58 -5.30 15.63
C PHE A 244 20.49 -6.36 15.59
N ASN A 245 19.85 -6.65 16.73
CA ASN A 245 18.69 -7.54 16.78
C ASN A 245 17.49 -6.94 16.03
N GLY A 246 17.22 -5.64 16.18
CA GLY A 246 16.16 -4.98 15.41
C GLY A 246 16.38 -5.06 13.90
N VAL A 247 17.64 -4.93 13.45
CA VAL A 247 18.04 -5.11 12.05
C VAL A 247 17.88 -6.56 11.61
N ALA A 248 18.34 -7.52 12.43
CA ALA A 248 18.20 -8.95 12.18
C ALA A 248 16.72 -9.35 12.02
N ASP A 249 15.84 -8.84 12.88
CA ASP A 249 14.40 -9.09 12.83
C ASP A 249 13.79 -8.57 11.52
N GLN A 250 14.16 -7.37 11.07
CA GLN A 250 13.70 -6.84 9.79
C GLN A 250 14.21 -7.67 8.60
N ALA A 251 15.46 -8.12 8.64
CA ALA A 251 16.03 -8.99 7.62
C ALA A 251 15.30 -10.34 7.54
N VAL A 252 14.94 -10.91 8.69
CA VAL A 252 14.15 -12.15 8.78
C VAL A 252 12.75 -11.96 8.20
N ILE A 253 12.06 -10.86 8.51
CA ILE A 253 10.74 -10.56 7.96
C ILE A 253 10.81 -10.47 6.42
N ALA A 254 11.83 -9.79 5.89
CA ALA A 254 12.03 -9.70 4.45
C ALA A 254 12.31 -11.06 3.81
N LEU A 255 13.14 -11.90 4.45
CA LEU A 255 13.42 -13.25 4.00
C LEU A 255 12.15 -14.12 3.98
N GLN A 256 11.33 -14.04 5.03
CA GLN A 256 10.05 -14.76 5.09
C GLN A 256 9.11 -14.32 3.96
N ASN A 257 9.01 -13.02 3.70
CA ASN A 257 8.19 -12.49 2.61
C ASN A 257 8.70 -12.96 1.24
N ALA A 258 10.01 -12.96 1.02
CA ALA A 258 10.61 -13.46 -0.22
C ALA A 258 10.34 -14.95 -0.44
N GLN A 259 10.50 -15.78 0.60
CA GLN A 259 10.19 -17.22 0.53
C GLN A 259 8.70 -17.48 0.27
N LEU A 260 7.80 -16.71 0.90
CA LEU A 260 6.36 -16.81 0.67
C LEU A 260 6.00 -16.44 -0.78
N TYR A 261 6.59 -15.35 -1.29
CA TYR A 261 6.37 -14.92 -2.66
C TYR A 261 6.87 -15.94 -3.69
N GLN A 262 8.06 -16.51 -3.48
CA GLN A 262 8.61 -17.57 -4.34
C GLN A 262 7.71 -18.81 -4.35
N ARG A 263 7.20 -19.24 -3.19
CA ARG A 263 6.25 -20.35 -3.10
C ARG A 263 4.95 -20.05 -3.82
N LEU A 264 4.43 -18.83 -3.66
CA LEU A 264 3.21 -18.39 -4.34
C LEU A 264 3.38 -18.39 -5.86
N GLU A 265 4.48 -17.87 -6.38
CA GLU A 265 4.74 -17.83 -7.83
C GLU A 265 4.95 -19.23 -8.40
N ALA A 266 5.66 -20.11 -7.68
CA ALA A 266 5.81 -21.52 -8.07
C ALA A 266 4.46 -22.25 -8.13
N GLU A 267 3.59 -22.04 -7.15
CA GLU A 267 2.26 -22.67 -7.13
C GLU A 267 1.35 -22.13 -8.23
N LYS A 268 1.37 -20.80 -8.46
CA LYS A 268 0.66 -20.17 -9.57
C LYS A 268 1.09 -20.77 -10.91
N GLN A 269 2.40 -20.97 -11.12
CA GLN A 269 2.92 -21.56 -12.35
C GLN A 269 2.42 -23.00 -12.54
N ARG A 270 2.40 -23.82 -11.49
CA ARG A 270 1.83 -25.18 -11.55
C ARG A 270 0.34 -25.18 -11.92
N ILE A 271 -0.44 -24.24 -11.37
CA ILE A 271 -1.87 -24.13 -11.68
C ILE A 271 -2.08 -23.76 -13.16
N ILE A 272 -1.26 -22.84 -13.70
CA ILE A 272 -1.32 -22.46 -15.12
C ILE A 272 -1.00 -23.67 -16.00
N GLU A 273 0.07 -24.40 -15.70
CA GLU A 273 0.47 -25.60 -16.43
C GLU A 273 -0.63 -26.68 -16.40
N ALA A 274 -1.27 -26.87 -15.25
CA ALA A 274 -2.38 -27.82 -15.11
C ALA A 274 -3.64 -27.38 -15.91
N ASP A 275 -3.97 -26.08 -15.94
CA ASP A 275 -5.09 -25.56 -16.76
C ASP A 275 -4.82 -25.73 -18.25
N GLU A 276 -3.59 -25.46 -18.71
CA GLU A 276 -3.21 -25.64 -20.11
C GLU A 276 -3.30 -27.11 -20.55
N GLU A 277 -2.84 -28.04 -19.71
CA GLU A 277 -2.92 -29.47 -20.02
C GLU A 277 -4.37 -29.93 -20.08
N ALA A 278 -5.20 -29.53 -19.12
CA ALA A 278 -6.63 -29.84 -19.12
C ALA A 278 -7.35 -29.28 -20.37
N ARG A 279 -7.00 -28.07 -20.81
CA ARG A 279 -7.53 -27.48 -22.05
C ARG A 279 -7.12 -28.26 -23.29
N LYS A 280 -5.87 -28.71 -23.37
CA LYS A 280 -5.37 -29.51 -24.50
C LYS A 280 -6.06 -30.86 -24.55
N GLU A 281 -6.22 -31.52 -23.40
CA GLU A 281 -6.94 -32.79 -23.30
C GLU A 281 -8.40 -32.63 -23.74
N LEU A 282 -9.10 -31.60 -23.23
CA LEU A 282 -10.47 -31.30 -23.63
C LEU A 282 -10.58 -31.01 -25.13
N ALA A 283 -9.65 -30.25 -25.70
CA ALA A 283 -9.62 -29.97 -27.13
C ALA A 283 -9.41 -31.25 -27.95
N ARG A 284 -8.53 -32.15 -27.51
CA ARG A 284 -8.31 -33.45 -28.15
C ARG A 284 -9.59 -34.31 -28.11
N ASP A 285 -10.22 -34.44 -26.95
CA ASP A 285 -11.45 -35.23 -26.78
C ASP A 285 -12.60 -34.70 -27.65
N LEU A 286 -12.74 -33.37 -27.75
CA LEU A 286 -13.71 -32.71 -28.63
C LEU A 286 -13.39 -32.91 -30.13
N HIS A 287 -12.11 -32.94 -30.50
CA HIS A 287 -11.70 -33.20 -31.88
C HIS A 287 -11.88 -34.68 -32.28
N ASP A 288 -11.58 -35.62 -31.39
CA ASP A 288 -11.58 -37.05 -31.73
C ASP A 288 -12.97 -37.67 -31.71
N GLY A 289 -13.89 -37.25 -30.82
CA GLY A 289 -15.24 -37.80 -30.78
C GLY A 289 -16.21 -37.05 -31.72
N PRO A 290 -16.73 -35.88 -31.28
CA PRO A 290 -17.78 -35.15 -32.00
C PRO A 290 -17.45 -34.80 -33.46
N THR A 291 -16.22 -34.37 -33.74
CA THR A 291 -15.84 -33.94 -35.10
C THR A 291 -15.77 -35.12 -36.07
N GLN A 292 -15.28 -36.29 -35.62
CA GLN A 292 -15.26 -37.51 -36.43
C GLN A 292 -16.67 -38.01 -36.71
N THR A 293 -17.56 -37.98 -35.72
CA THR A 293 -18.98 -38.35 -35.90
C THR A 293 -19.68 -37.41 -36.88
N ILE A 294 -19.48 -36.09 -36.76
CA ILE A 294 -20.05 -35.12 -37.71
C ILE A 294 -19.52 -35.34 -39.14
N ALA A 295 -18.22 -35.63 -39.30
CA ALA A 295 -17.64 -35.92 -40.61
C ALA A 295 -18.21 -37.22 -41.21
N ALA A 296 -18.37 -38.28 -40.38
CA ALA A 296 -18.99 -39.53 -40.80
C ALA A 296 -20.45 -39.36 -41.21
N ILE A 297 -21.23 -38.56 -40.45
CA ILE A 297 -22.60 -38.18 -40.79
C ILE A 297 -22.62 -37.43 -42.13
N ALA A 298 -21.76 -36.42 -42.31
CA ALA A 298 -21.70 -35.64 -43.54
C ALA A 298 -21.33 -36.48 -44.77
N MET A 299 -20.37 -37.40 -44.65
CA MET A 299 -20.00 -38.33 -45.74
C MET A 299 -21.16 -39.27 -46.08
N ARG A 300 -21.83 -39.85 -45.08
CA ARG A 300 -22.97 -40.74 -45.29
C ARG A 300 -24.16 -40.01 -45.92
N ILE A 301 -24.44 -38.77 -45.53
CA ILE A 301 -25.47 -37.93 -46.17
C ILE A 301 -25.17 -37.72 -47.66
N ASN A 302 -23.91 -37.44 -48.02
CA ASN A 302 -23.51 -37.32 -49.43
C ASN A 302 -23.67 -38.65 -50.19
N PHE A 303 -23.37 -39.78 -49.56
CA PHE A 303 -23.56 -41.10 -50.13
C PHE A 303 -25.05 -41.41 -50.36
N ILE A 304 -25.92 -41.13 -49.39
CA ILE A 304 -27.38 -41.25 -49.51
C ILE A 304 -27.89 -40.39 -50.67
N ARG A 305 -27.39 -39.15 -50.80
CA ARG A 305 -27.75 -38.26 -51.91
C ARG A 305 -27.41 -38.86 -53.28
N SER A 306 -26.29 -39.59 -53.38
CA SER A 306 -25.92 -40.31 -54.60
C SER A 306 -26.78 -41.57 -54.85
N LEU A 307 -27.23 -42.25 -53.80
CA LEU A 307 -28.06 -43.46 -53.90
C LEU A 307 -29.50 -43.15 -54.30
N LEU A 308 -30.05 -42.00 -53.90
CA LEU A 308 -31.42 -41.59 -54.24
C LEU A 308 -31.74 -41.61 -55.75
N SER A 309 -30.73 -41.48 -56.62
CA SER A 309 -30.90 -41.52 -58.08
C SER A 309 -30.72 -42.92 -58.69
N ARG A 310 -30.18 -43.88 -57.96
CA ARG A 310 -29.80 -45.22 -58.47
C ARG A 310 -30.52 -46.37 -57.75
N ASP A 311 -30.63 -46.31 -56.44
CA ASP A 311 -31.24 -47.35 -55.60
C ASP A 311 -31.90 -46.72 -54.35
N PRO A 312 -33.20 -46.37 -54.44
CA PRO A 312 -33.92 -45.68 -53.36
C PRO A 312 -34.14 -46.55 -52.11
N GLU A 313 -34.25 -47.87 -52.25
CA GLU A 313 -34.47 -48.76 -51.10
C GLU A 313 -33.22 -48.86 -50.24
N GLN A 314 -32.04 -48.93 -50.86
CA GLN A 314 -30.77 -48.92 -50.13
C GLN A 314 -30.50 -47.58 -49.43
N ALA A 315 -30.99 -46.47 -49.99
CA ALA A 315 -30.87 -45.15 -49.38
C ALA A 315 -31.61 -45.03 -48.04
N LEU A 316 -32.78 -45.67 -47.89
CA LEU A 316 -33.56 -45.71 -46.64
C LEU A 316 -32.78 -46.43 -45.53
N GLY A 317 -32.13 -47.55 -45.83
CA GLY A 317 -31.33 -48.30 -44.85
C GLY A 317 -30.05 -47.57 -44.41
N GLU A 318 -29.46 -46.72 -45.26
CA GLU A 318 -28.34 -45.86 -44.87
C GLU A 318 -28.79 -44.63 -44.07
N LEU A 319 -30.02 -44.15 -44.27
CA LEU A 319 -30.61 -43.06 -43.49
C LEU A 319 -30.81 -43.45 -42.02
N GLU A 320 -31.33 -44.65 -41.75
CA GLU A 320 -31.49 -45.18 -40.38
C GLU A 320 -30.15 -45.26 -39.63
N LYS A 321 -29.08 -45.69 -40.32
CA LYS A 321 -27.72 -45.77 -39.74
C LYS A 321 -27.14 -44.39 -39.41
N VAL A 322 -27.46 -43.36 -40.20
CA VAL A 322 -27.06 -41.98 -39.89
C VAL A 322 -27.83 -41.45 -38.70
N GLU A 323 -29.11 -41.77 -38.58
CA GLU A 323 -29.94 -41.37 -37.44
C GLU A 323 -29.46 -42.03 -36.13
N GLU A 324 -28.99 -43.28 -36.20
CA GLU A 324 -28.37 -43.98 -35.06
C GLU A 324 -27.02 -43.37 -34.64
N LEU A 325 -26.22 -42.89 -35.60
CA LEU A 325 -24.97 -42.17 -35.35
C LEU A 325 -25.15 -40.76 -34.75
N ALA A 326 -26.35 -40.18 -34.87
CA ALA A 326 -26.66 -38.82 -34.42
C ALA A 326 -27.40 -38.78 -33.06
N LYS A 327 -27.81 -39.92 -32.52
CA LYS A 327 -28.41 -40.07 -31.18
C LYS A 327 -27.34 -40.15 -30.10
#